data_AF-A0A7J3HZV1-F1
#
_entry.id   AF-A0A7J3HZV1-F1
#
_cell.length_a   1.000
_cell.length_b   1.000
_cell.length_c   1.000
_cell.angle_alpha   90.00
_cell.angle_beta   90.00
_cell.angle_gamma   90.00
#
_symmetry.space_group_name_H-M   'P 1'
#
loop_
_entity.id
_entity.type
_entity.pdbx_description
1 polymer ?
#
loop_
_entity_poly.entity_id
_entity_poly.type
_entity_poly.pdbx_seq_one_letter_code
_entity_poly.pdbx_strand_id
1 'polypeptide(L)'
;MKEKVLIVYDISEDEVRDEVRDYLKNMGGRWLQYSVFELELEQDLLEEVAGVLRRILRKGTGDIRILRPCKRCYTEITHITTRRRDLTEWKPPRII
;
A
#
# COMPACT_ATOMS: atom_id res chain seq x y z
N MET A 1 -11.25 -5.32 -15.12
CA MET A 1 -11.21 -3.88 -14.74
C MET A 1 -10.15 -3.71 -13.69
N LYS A 2 -9.34 -2.67 -13.76
CA LYS A 2 -8.31 -2.41 -12.75
C LYS A 2 -8.90 -1.68 -11.54
N GLU A 3 -8.47 -2.08 -10.35
CA GLU A 3 -8.86 -1.46 -9.08
C GLU A 3 -7.63 -1.03 -8.28
N LYS A 4 -7.77 0.08 -7.53
CA LYS A 4 -6.74 0.54 -6.61
C LYS A 4 -6.81 -0.27 -5.33
N VAL A 5 -5.69 -0.88 -4.98
CA VAL A 5 -5.53 -1.63 -3.73
C VAL A 5 -4.46 -0.97 -2.87
N LEU A 6 -4.69 -0.98 -1.57
CA LEU A 6 -3.67 -0.58 -0.59
C LEU A 6 -3.13 -1.82 0.09
N ILE A 7 -1.82 -1.96 0.10
CA ILE A 7 -1.12 -3.02 0.82
C ILE A 7 -0.44 -2.37 2.01
N VAL A 8 -0.95 -2.70 3.19
CA VAL A 8 -0.44 -2.23 4.48
C VAL A 8 0.24 -3.41 5.14
N TYR A 9 1.43 -3.20 5.68
CA TYR A 9 2.14 -4.26 6.36
C TYR A 9 2.82 -3.78 7.65
N ASP A 10 3.03 -4.72 8.56
CA ASP A 10 3.85 -4.54 9.75
C ASP A 10 4.70 -5.80 9.90
N ILE A 11 6.01 -5.68 9.66
CA ILE A 11 6.93 -6.81 9.54
C ILE A 11 8.20 -6.49 10.33
N SER A 12 8.54 -7.38 11.26
CA SER A 12 9.62 -7.18 12.23
C SER A 12 11.00 -7.27 11.57
N GLU A 13 11.20 -8.27 10.73
CA GLU A 13 12.49 -8.58 10.11
C GLU A 13 12.71 -7.70 8.87
N ASP A 14 13.80 -6.94 8.89
CA ASP A 14 14.18 -5.99 7.83
C ASP A 14 14.30 -6.68 6.46
N GLU A 15 14.92 -7.87 6.42
CA GLU A 15 15.10 -8.64 5.19
C GLU A 15 13.75 -9.04 4.55
N VAL A 16 12.79 -9.49 5.36
CA VAL A 16 11.45 -9.88 4.89
C VAL A 16 10.67 -8.65 4.45
N ARG A 17 10.78 -7.55 5.20
CA ARG A 17 10.14 -6.28 4.88
C ARG A 17 10.67 -5.69 3.58
N ASP A 18 11.97 -5.77 3.34
CA ASP A 18 12.60 -5.30 2.11
C ASP A 18 12.24 -6.19 0.92
N GLU A 19 12.16 -7.52 1.09
CA GLU A 19 11.69 -8.42 0.04
C GLU A 19 10.22 -8.12 -0.36
N VAL A 20 9.34 -7.86 0.62
CA VAL A 20 7.97 -7.38 0.34
C VAL A 20 8.00 -6.07 -0.43
N ARG A 21 8.79 -5.09 0.03
CA ARG A 21 8.89 -3.78 -0.60
C ARG A 21 9.36 -3.87 -2.05
N ASP A 22 10.38 -4.68 -2.33
CA ASP A 22 10.94 -4.83 -3.66
C ASP A 22 10.01 -5.58 -4.59
N TYR A 23 9.33 -6.63 -4.09
CA TYR A 23 8.26 -7.28 -4.84
C TYR A 23 7.16 -6.28 -5.25
N LEU A 24 6.68 -5.46 -4.32
CA LEU A 24 5.61 -4.49 -4.59
C LEU A 24 6.07 -3.37 -5.56
N LYS A 25 7.34 -2.93 -5.48
CA LYS A 25 7.91 -2.00 -6.47
C LYS A 25 7.99 -2.62 -7.87
N ASN A 26 8.42 -3.88 -7.97
CA ASN A 26 8.54 -4.59 -9.24
C ASN A 26 7.17 -4.80 -9.92
N MET A 27 6.10 -4.89 -9.13
CA MET A 27 4.72 -4.87 -9.60
C MET A 27 4.23 -3.48 -10.08
N GLY A 28 5.10 -2.46 -10.07
CA GLY A 28 4.74 -1.08 -10.40
C GLY A 28 4.01 -0.35 -9.28
N GLY A 29 4.05 -0.86 -8.04
CA GLY A 29 3.40 -0.25 -6.89
C GLY A 29 3.99 1.11 -6.53
N ARG A 30 3.12 2.07 -6.21
CA ARG A 30 3.48 3.38 -5.69
C ARG A 30 3.74 3.27 -4.18
N TRP A 31 4.95 3.59 -3.76
CA TRP A 31 5.32 3.60 -2.35
C TRP A 31 4.78 4.86 -1.66
N LEU A 32 3.79 4.71 -0.78
CA LEU A 32 3.10 5.83 -0.12
C LEU A 32 3.72 6.18 1.23
N GLN A 33 3.99 5.16 2.05
CA GLN A 33 4.63 5.27 3.36
C GLN A 33 5.54 4.08 3.60
N TYR A 34 6.37 4.14 4.65
CA TYR A 34 7.36 3.11 4.95
C TYR A 34 6.82 1.68 4.85
N SER A 35 5.57 1.49 5.31
CA SER A 35 4.86 0.22 5.28
C SER A 35 3.49 0.25 4.55
N VAL A 36 3.34 1.14 3.55
CA VAL A 36 2.11 1.25 2.75
C VAL A 36 2.43 1.43 1.27
N PHE A 37 1.80 0.61 0.43
CA PHE A 37 1.86 0.67 -1.03
C PHE A 37 0.47 0.81 -1.65
N GLU A 38 0.38 1.55 -2.76
CA GLU A 38 -0.77 1.57 -3.67
C GLU A 38 -0.42 0.79 -4.95
N LEU A 39 -1.28 -0.14 -5.35
CA LEU A 39 -1.17 -0.84 -6.63
C LEU A 39 -2.48 -0.66 -7.41
N GLU A 40 -2.37 -0.69 -8.73
CA GLU A 40 -3.51 -0.76 -9.64
C GLU A 40 -3.53 -2.15 -10.30
N LEU A 41 -4.39 -3.03 -9.79
CA LEU A 41 -4.40 -4.45 -10.14
C LEU A 41 -5.69 -4.84 -10.85
N GLU A 42 -5.60 -5.82 -11.74
CA GLU A 42 -6.77 -6.59 -12.18
C GLU A 42 -7.16 -7.63 -11.12
N GLN A 43 -8.43 -8.04 -11.12
CA GLN A 43 -9.00 -8.85 -10.04
C GLN A 43 -8.35 -10.23 -9.91
N ASP A 44 -7.93 -10.82 -11.03
CA ASP A 44 -7.18 -12.07 -11.11
C ASP A 44 -5.74 -11.95 -10.58
N LEU A 45 -5.09 -10.82 -10.85
CA LEU A 45 -3.72 -10.55 -10.38
C LEU A 45 -3.62 -10.38 -8.86
N LEU A 46 -4.73 -10.03 -8.19
CA LEU A 46 -4.78 -9.85 -6.74
C LEU A 46 -4.48 -11.15 -5.99
N GLU A 47 -5.02 -12.28 -6.44
CA GLU A 47 -4.81 -13.57 -5.78
C GLU A 47 -3.35 -14.04 -5.92
N GLU A 48 -2.74 -13.79 -7.08
CA GLU A 48 -1.32 -14.04 -7.32
C GLU A 48 -0.45 -13.21 -6.37
N VAL A 49 -0.71 -11.90 -6.27
CA VAL A 49 -0.01 -10.98 -5.36
C VAL A 49 -0.13 -11.46 -3.92
N ALA A 50 -1.33 -11.82 -3.47
CA ALA A 50 -1.55 -12.36 -2.14
C ALA A 50 -0.77 -13.68 -1.91
N GLY A 51 -0.70 -14.55 -2.93
CA GLY A 51 0.07 -15.80 -2.88
C GLY A 51 1.58 -15.57 -2.74
N VAL A 52 2.14 -14.61 -3.47
CA VAL A 52 3.56 -14.23 -3.34
C VAL A 52 3.85 -13.62 -1.97
N LEU A 53 3.03 -12.66 -1.53
CA LEU A 53 3.21 -11.98 -0.24
C LEU A 53 3.16 -12.96 0.94
N ARG A 54 2.25 -13.95 0.91
CA ARG A 54 2.22 -15.02 1.92
C ARG A 54 3.51 -15.84 1.93
N ARG A 55 4.09 -16.14 0.76
CA ARG A 55 5.35 -16.91 0.67
C ARG A 55 6.52 -16.12 1.24
N ILE A 56 6.59 -14.82 0.98
CA ILE A 56 7.61 -13.93 1.54
C ILE A 56 7.43 -13.85 3.06
N LEU A 57 6.21 -13.56 3.53
CA LEU A 57 5.91 -13.38 4.96
C LEU A 57 6.23 -14.63 5.80
N ARG A 58 6.12 -15.84 5.24
CA ARG A 58 6.49 -17.09 5.94
C ARG A 58 7.96 -17.18 6.36
N LYS A 59 8.83 -16.27 5.88
CA LYS A 59 10.23 -16.17 6.28
C LYS A 59 10.43 -15.36 7.57
N GLY A 60 9.39 -14.70 8.10
CA GLY A 60 9.46 -13.87 9.30
C GLY A 60 8.12 -13.73 10.02
N THR A 61 7.99 -12.66 10.80
CA THR A 61 6.84 -12.37 11.66
C THR A 61 6.24 -11.02 11.31
N GLY A 62 4.94 -11.02 10.99
CA GLY A 62 4.23 -9.78 10.67
C GLY A 62 2.79 -9.99 10.21
N ASP A 63 2.14 -8.88 9.88
CA ASP A 63 0.79 -8.82 9.32
C ASP A 63 0.83 -8.09 7.97
N ILE A 64 0.05 -8.57 7.00
CA ILE A 64 -0.17 -7.89 5.72
C ILE A 64 -1.67 -7.81 5.47
N ARG A 65 -2.17 -6.60 5.23
CA ARG A 65 -3.56 -6.33 4.88
C ARG A 65 -3.65 -5.78 3.47
N ILE A 66 -4.55 -6.36 2.68
CA ILE A 66 -4.87 -5.85 1.35
C ILE A 66 -6.26 -5.23 1.40
N LEU A 67 -6.32 -3.91 1.24
CA LEU A 67 -7.56 -3.14 1.30
C LEU A 67 -8.01 -2.80 -0.13
N ARG A 68 -9.30 -2.99 -0.39
CA ARG A 68 -9.96 -2.63 -1.65
C ARG A 68 -11.00 -1.53 -1.43
N PRO A 69 -10.56 -0.29 -1.15
CA PRO A 69 -11.49 0.82 -1.01
C PRO A 69 -12.25 1.04 -2.32
N CYS A 70 -13.55 1.28 -2.25
CA CYS A 70 -14.28 1.76 -3.43
C CYS A 70 -13.78 3.15 -3.83
N LYS A 71 -14.14 3.61 -5.03
CA LYS A 71 -13.72 4.93 -5.55
C LYS A 71 -13.95 6.06 -4.55
N ARG A 72 -15.11 6.05 -3.87
CA ARG A 72 -15.46 7.05 -2.85
C ARG A 72 -14.56 6.96 -1.62
N CYS A 73 -14.43 5.77 -1.02
CA CYS A 73 -13.56 5.58 0.15
C CYS A 73 -12.11 5.96 -0.15
N TYR A 74 -11.64 5.72 -1.38
CA TYR A 74 -10.29 6.12 -1.79
C TYR A 74 -10.10 7.64 -1.76
N THR A 75 -11.09 8.39 -2.27
CA THR A 75 -11.04 9.87 -2.27
C THR A 75 -11.16 10.50 -0.89
N GLU A 76 -11.66 9.74 0.10
CA GLU A 76 -11.82 10.20 1.49
C GLU A 76 -10.57 9.92 2.36
N ILE A 77 -9.52 9.29 1.80
CA ILE A 77 -8.26 9.07 2.51
C ILE A 77 -7.61 10.41 2.84
N THR A 78 -7.43 10.67 4.14
CA THR A 78 -6.73 11.85 4.64
C THR A 78 -5.26 11.54 4.89
N HIS A 79 -4.37 12.33 4.30
CA HIS A 79 -2.92 12.22 4.50
C HIS A 79 -2.42 13.37 5.38
N ILE A 80 -1.77 13.05 6.49
CA ILE A 80 -1.13 14.00 7.40
C ILE A 80 0.38 13.74 7.35
N THR A 81 1.18 14.77 7.11
CA THR A 81 2.62 14.65 6.88
C THR A 81 3.37 15.88 7.37
N THR A 82 4.62 15.68 7.80
CA THR A 82 5.57 16.77 8.08
C THR A 82 6.49 17.05 6.89
N ARG A 83 6.43 16.22 5.83
CA ARG A 83 7.31 16.32 4.65
C ARG A 83 6.83 17.45 3.75
N ARG A 84 7.61 18.53 3.67
CA ARG A 84 7.24 19.75 2.91
C ARG A 84 6.82 19.49 1.47
N ARG A 85 7.46 18.54 0.78
CA ARG A 85 7.14 18.18 -0.62
C ARG A 85 5.74 17.58 -0.81
N ASP A 86 5.17 17.01 0.25
CA ASP A 86 3.85 16.38 0.22
C ASP A 86 2.74 17.39 0.63
N LEU A 87 3.09 18.59 1.12
CA LEU A 87 2.14 19.60 1.60
C LEU A 87 1.48 20.41 0.48
N THR A 88 2.05 20.43 -0.73
CA THR A 88 1.50 21.19 -1.87
C THR A 88 0.20 20.60 -2.42
N GLU A 89 -0.12 19.35 -2.09
CA GLU A 89 -1.38 18.69 -2.47
C GLU A 89 -2.49 18.86 -1.42
N TRP A 90 -2.19 19.36 -0.22
CA TRP A 90 -3.16 19.50 0.86
C TRP A 90 -3.96 20.80 0.74
N LYS A 91 -5.20 20.71 0.29
CA LYS A 91 -6.22 21.75 0.50
C LYS A 91 -6.94 21.44 1.82
N PRO A 92 -6.80 22.26 2.87
CA PRO A 92 -7.58 22.05 4.08
C PRO A 92 -9.08 22.11 3.75
N PRO A 93 -9.93 21.30 4.40
CA PRO A 93 -11.37 21.45 4.28
C PRO A 93 -11.75 22.88 4.70
N ARG A 94 -12.53 23.57 3.86
CA ARG A 94 -13.16 24.84 4.25
C ARG A 94 -14.16 24.51 5.36
N ILE A 95 -13.79 24.81 6.59
CA ILE A 95 -14.73 24.86 7.70
C ILE A 95 -15.60 26.10 7.42
N ILE A 96 -16.87 25.85 7.08
CA ILE A 96 -17.93 26.86 6.97
C ILE A 96 -18.39 27.20 8.38
#